data_AF-A0A4R6RUD3-F1
#
_entry.id   AF-A0A4R6RUD3-F1
#
_cell.length_a   1.000
_cell.length_b   1.000
_cell.length_c   1.000
_cell.angle_alpha   90.00
_cell.angle_beta   90.00
_cell.angle_gamma   90.00
#
_symmetry.space_group_name_H-M   'P 1'
#
loop_
_entity.id
_entity.type
_entity.pdbx_description
1 polymer ?
#
loop_
_entity_poly.entity_id
_entity_poly.type
_entity_poly.pdbx_seq_one_letter_code
_entity_poly.pdbx_strand_id
1 'polypeptide(L)'
;MTAPAPQGSEPQPMPHPNDDPDFAAARQAKADYEAAVGQARKLTGVGALSLLRQAETLEAAHTTYAEAVQGAWDRVIERRKGRYEHLQAQLPMGPAVPSDATPADRAALMAAFQSQHDRATATDRDGRAKMLDQADRFGDEHARRAAFTAILDRGEMDTLQNRSDRYGGVLDQISEMRDLQNEGGHVARGFAHKTFRLEPAPAEVAQMPMLREAAETQMQSWRQHGYRV
;
A
#
# COMPACT_ATOMS: atom_id res chain seq x y z
N MET A 1 37.23 13.99 0.18
CA MET A 1 36.83 12.69 -0.40
C MET A 1 35.56 12.26 0.29
N THR A 2 34.41 12.56 -0.29
CA THR A 2 33.10 12.23 0.26
C THR A 2 32.78 10.80 -0.14
N ALA A 3 32.53 9.92 0.84
CA ALA A 3 32.13 8.55 0.55
C ALA A 3 30.82 8.55 -0.25
N PRO A 4 30.68 7.70 -1.29
CA PRO A 4 29.41 7.56 -1.99
C PRO A 4 28.34 7.08 -1.00
N ALA A 5 27.18 7.73 -1.00
CA ALA A 5 26.03 7.30 -0.23
C ALA A 5 25.70 5.84 -0.58
N PRO A 6 25.28 5.01 0.39
CA PRO A 6 24.83 3.65 0.10
C PRO A 6 23.72 3.72 -0.95
N GLN A 7 23.99 3.16 -2.12
CA GLN A 7 22.96 2.96 -3.14
C GLN A 7 21.90 2.08 -2.48
N GLY A 8 20.76 2.66 -2.14
CA GLY A 8 19.63 1.92 -1.61
C GLY A 8 19.34 0.78 -2.57
N SER A 9 19.37 -0.45 -2.07
CA SER A 9 19.06 -1.65 -2.86
C SER A 9 17.70 -1.44 -3.54
N GLU A 10 17.62 -1.69 -4.84
CA GLU A 10 16.39 -1.61 -5.62
C GLU A 10 15.23 -2.29 -4.87
N PRO A 11 14.08 -1.60 -4.67
CA PRO A 11 12.91 -2.21 -4.09
C PRO A 11 12.50 -3.42 -4.94
N GLN A 12 12.50 -4.61 -4.34
CA GLN A 12 12.13 -5.84 -5.03
C GLN A 12 10.67 -5.79 -5.50
N PRO A 13 10.32 -6.52 -6.58
CA PRO A 13 8.92 -6.74 -6.94
C PRO A 13 8.10 -7.23 -5.75
N MET A 14 6.81 -6.85 -5.71
CA MET A 14 5.93 -7.32 -4.65
C MET A 14 5.84 -8.86 -4.71
N PRO A 15 6.14 -9.57 -3.60
CA PRO A 15 6.03 -11.03 -3.59
C PRO A 15 4.57 -11.46 -3.76
N HIS A 16 4.38 -12.68 -4.22
CA HIS A 16 3.04 -13.27 -4.25
C HIS A 16 2.46 -13.34 -2.82
N PRO A 17 1.15 -13.07 -2.59
CA PRO A 17 0.57 -13.03 -1.24
C PRO A 17 0.77 -14.28 -0.36
N ASN A 18 0.98 -15.46 -0.98
CA ASN A 18 1.28 -16.68 -0.23
C ASN A 18 2.69 -16.65 0.39
N ASP A 19 3.63 -16.00 -0.28
CA ASP A 19 5.04 -15.91 0.09
C ASP A 19 5.37 -14.58 0.79
N ASP A 20 4.41 -13.63 0.82
CA ASP A 20 4.58 -12.35 1.50
C ASP A 20 4.53 -12.54 3.04
N PRO A 21 5.59 -12.10 3.76
CA PRO A 21 5.68 -12.26 5.22
C PRO A 21 4.60 -11.49 5.99
N ASP A 22 4.10 -10.36 5.48
CA ASP A 22 3.04 -9.61 6.16
C ASP A 22 1.66 -10.24 5.95
N PHE A 23 1.42 -10.86 4.79
CA PHE A 23 0.23 -11.70 4.61
C PHE A 23 0.28 -12.94 5.51
N ALA A 24 1.46 -13.54 5.69
CA ALA A 24 1.64 -14.64 6.63
C ALA A 24 1.42 -14.18 8.08
N ALA A 25 1.97 -13.02 8.47
CA ALA A 25 1.78 -12.44 9.79
C ALA A 25 0.31 -12.13 10.10
N ALA A 26 -0.43 -11.53 9.16
CA ALA A 26 -1.87 -11.24 9.34
C ALA A 26 -2.70 -12.53 9.46
N ARG A 27 -2.39 -13.57 8.67
CA ARG A 27 -3.01 -14.90 8.80
C ARG A 27 -2.73 -15.51 10.18
N GLN A 28 -1.50 -15.41 10.66
CA GLN A 28 -1.13 -15.90 11.99
C GLN A 28 -1.85 -15.12 13.09
N ALA A 29 -1.92 -13.79 13.00
CA ALA A 29 -2.64 -12.96 13.97
C ALA A 29 -4.11 -13.37 14.10
N LYS A 30 -4.76 -13.75 12.99
CA LYS A 30 -6.13 -14.29 13.03
C LYS A 30 -6.20 -15.64 13.76
N ALA A 31 -5.28 -16.56 13.48
CA ALA A 31 -5.23 -17.85 14.15
C ALA A 31 -5.00 -17.70 15.67
N ASP A 32 -4.10 -16.78 16.05
CA ASP A 32 -3.80 -16.46 17.45
C ASP A 32 -5.01 -15.84 18.16
N TYR A 33 -5.72 -14.95 17.47
CA TYR A 33 -6.97 -14.36 17.95
C TYR A 33 -8.05 -15.42 18.18
N GLU A 34 -8.30 -16.29 17.20
CA GLU A 34 -9.29 -17.37 17.32
C GLU A 34 -8.96 -18.30 18.50
N ALA A 35 -7.68 -18.62 18.69
CA ALA A 35 -7.22 -19.40 19.84
C ALA A 35 -7.44 -18.65 21.17
N ALA A 36 -7.12 -17.36 21.23
CA ALA A 36 -7.31 -16.52 22.42
C ALA A 36 -8.79 -16.38 22.79
N VAL A 37 -9.66 -16.15 21.81
CA VAL A 37 -11.13 -16.13 22.00
C VAL A 37 -11.63 -17.48 22.50
N GLY A 38 -11.15 -18.58 21.92
CA GLY A 38 -11.50 -19.93 22.34
C GLY A 38 -11.09 -20.23 23.79
N GLN A 39 -9.94 -19.71 24.25
CA GLN A 39 -9.52 -19.84 25.65
C GLN A 39 -10.30 -18.93 26.59
N ALA A 40 -10.53 -17.67 26.19
CA ALA A 40 -11.31 -16.72 26.98
C ALA A 40 -12.73 -17.24 27.24
N ARG A 41 -13.37 -17.87 26.24
CA ARG A 41 -14.70 -18.49 26.38
C ARG A 41 -14.75 -19.73 27.28
N LYS A 42 -13.61 -20.35 27.56
CA LYS A 42 -13.51 -21.43 28.55
C LYS A 42 -13.36 -20.92 29.98
N LEU A 43 -13.22 -19.61 30.20
CA LEU A 43 -13.30 -18.99 31.52
C LEU A 43 -14.74 -19.12 32.02
N THR A 44 -15.09 -20.31 32.48
CA THR A 44 -16.40 -20.61 33.04
C THR A 44 -16.41 -20.15 34.50
N GLY A 45 -17.26 -19.18 34.81
CA GLY A 45 -17.55 -18.78 36.17
C GLY A 45 -19.00 -18.32 36.31
N VAL A 46 -19.51 -18.34 37.54
CA VAL A 46 -20.86 -17.89 37.86
C VAL A 46 -20.77 -16.48 38.44
N GLY A 47 -21.36 -15.49 37.76
CA GLY A 47 -21.51 -14.12 38.26
C GLY A 47 -20.89 -13.04 37.37
N ALA A 48 -21.26 -11.79 37.64
CA ALA A 48 -20.93 -10.63 36.83
C ALA A 48 -19.41 -10.36 36.76
N LEU A 49 -18.67 -10.58 37.85
CA LEU A 49 -17.21 -10.42 37.86
C LEU A 49 -16.48 -11.37 36.89
N SER A 50 -16.94 -12.62 36.77
CA SER A 50 -16.34 -13.58 35.84
C SER A 50 -16.65 -13.22 34.39
N LEU A 51 -17.89 -12.81 34.11
CA LEU A 51 -18.31 -12.37 32.78
C LEU A 51 -17.60 -11.09 32.35
N LEU A 52 -17.40 -10.15 33.28
CA LEU A 52 -16.63 -8.93 33.03
C LEU A 52 -15.18 -9.27 32.66
N ARG A 53 -14.51 -10.13 33.45
CA ARG A 53 -13.13 -10.55 33.16
C ARG A 53 -13.01 -11.26 31.80
N GLN A 54 -14.00 -12.09 31.46
CA GLN A 54 -14.06 -12.73 30.14
C GLN A 54 -14.16 -11.68 29.04
N ALA A 55 -15.05 -10.70 29.17
CA ALA A 55 -15.24 -9.64 28.19
C ALA A 55 -13.98 -8.77 28.02
N GLU A 56 -13.31 -8.40 29.13
CA GLU A 56 -12.03 -7.67 29.09
C GLU A 56 -10.91 -8.47 28.40
N THR A 57 -10.86 -9.79 28.62
CA THR A 57 -9.89 -10.67 27.95
C THR A 57 -10.16 -10.73 26.44
N LEU A 58 -11.43 -10.78 26.05
CA LEU A 58 -11.85 -10.77 24.65
C LEU A 58 -11.58 -9.43 23.96
N GLU A 59 -11.81 -8.32 24.66
CA GLU A 59 -11.48 -6.97 24.19
C GLU A 59 -9.98 -6.85 23.94
N ALA A 60 -9.15 -7.20 24.92
CA ALA A 60 -7.69 -7.16 24.78
C ALA A 60 -7.19 -8.03 23.60
N ALA A 61 -7.72 -9.24 23.44
CA ALA A 61 -7.38 -10.12 22.33
C ALA A 61 -7.77 -9.52 20.97
N HIS A 62 -8.95 -8.89 20.87
CA HIS A 62 -9.40 -8.23 19.65
C HIS A 62 -8.55 -7.00 19.31
N THR A 63 -8.19 -6.19 20.31
CA THR A 63 -7.30 -5.03 20.12
C THR A 63 -5.93 -5.46 19.59
N THR A 64 -5.28 -6.46 20.23
CA THR A 64 -3.99 -6.98 19.77
C THR A 64 -4.07 -7.53 18.34
N TYR A 65 -5.14 -8.25 18.02
CA TYR A 65 -5.39 -8.74 16.67
C TYR A 65 -5.52 -7.62 15.65
N ALA A 66 -6.35 -6.61 15.95
CA ALA A 66 -6.60 -5.48 15.07
C ALA A 66 -5.32 -4.68 14.79
N GLU A 67 -4.53 -4.41 15.83
CA GLU A 67 -3.24 -3.73 15.72
C GLU A 67 -2.24 -4.53 14.88
N ALA A 68 -2.15 -5.84 15.08
CA ALA A 68 -1.24 -6.70 14.33
C ALA A 68 -1.60 -6.76 12.83
N VAL A 69 -2.89 -6.91 12.50
CA VAL A 69 -3.37 -6.92 11.12
C VAL A 69 -3.18 -5.56 10.46
N GLN A 70 -3.52 -4.46 11.14
CA GLN A 70 -3.31 -3.10 10.63
C GLN A 70 -1.84 -2.82 10.38
N GLY A 71 -0.95 -3.14 11.33
CA GLY A 71 0.48 -2.91 11.17
C GLY A 71 1.10 -3.73 10.02
N ALA A 72 0.59 -4.94 9.78
CA ALA A 72 0.99 -5.74 8.62
C ALA A 72 0.50 -5.12 7.30
N TRP A 73 -0.74 -4.61 7.28
CA TRP A 73 -1.28 -3.91 6.12
C TRP A 73 -0.49 -2.65 5.77
N ASP A 74 -0.16 -1.83 6.77
CA ASP A 74 0.61 -0.60 6.57
C ASP A 74 1.97 -0.88 5.93
N ARG A 75 2.66 -1.95 6.36
CA ARG A 75 3.95 -2.36 5.75
C ARG A 75 3.81 -2.83 4.30
N VAL A 76 2.73 -3.53 3.96
CA VAL A 76 2.44 -3.91 2.56
C VAL A 76 2.21 -2.65 1.70
N ILE A 77 1.45 -1.69 2.22
CA ILE A 77 1.18 -0.43 1.52
C ILE A 77 2.45 0.40 1.33
N GLU A 78 3.28 0.53 2.36
CA GLU A 78 4.56 1.26 2.26
C GLU A 78 5.51 0.62 1.25
N ARG A 79 5.65 -0.72 1.24
CA ARG A 79 6.45 -1.41 0.21
C ARG A 79 5.90 -1.17 -1.19
N ARG A 80 4.59 -1.30 -1.36
CA ARG A 80 3.90 -1.07 -2.64
C ARG A 80 4.14 0.35 -3.13
N LYS A 81 3.99 1.34 -2.26
CA LYS A 81 4.25 2.75 -2.56
C LYS A 81 5.71 2.97 -2.95
N GLY A 82 6.66 2.43 -2.17
CA GLY A 82 8.09 2.53 -2.47
C GLY A 82 8.46 1.91 -3.82
N ARG A 83 7.91 0.74 -4.16
CA ARG A 83 8.09 0.13 -5.49
C ARG A 83 7.47 0.98 -6.60
N TYR A 84 6.26 1.50 -6.39
CA TYR A 84 5.59 2.37 -7.36
C TYR A 84 6.41 3.65 -7.63
N GLU A 85 6.86 4.35 -6.58
CA GLU A 85 7.68 5.56 -6.69
C GLU A 85 9.01 5.27 -7.39
N HIS A 86 9.64 4.13 -7.08
CA HIS A 86 10.85 3.68 -7.74
C HIS A 86 10.66 3.47 -9.24
N LEU A 87 9.60 2.74 -9.64
CA LEU A 87 9.27 2.53 -11.05
C LEU A 87 8.91 3.85 -11.76
N GLN A 88 8.13 4.71 -11.10
CA GLN A 88 7.75 6.01 -11.63
C GLN A 88 8.97 6.89 -11.93
N ALA A 89 10.00 6.85 -11.07
CA ALA A 89 11.23 7.60 -11.26
C ALA A 89 12.08 7.12 -12.44
N GLN A 90 11.91 5.86 -12.89
CA GLN A 90 12.61 5.30 -14.03
C GLN A 90 11.96 5.66 -15.37
N LEU A 91 10.67 6.00 -15.37
CA LEU A 91 9.96 6.33 -16.60
C LEU A 91 10.57 7.60 -17.25
N PRO A 92 10.74 7.62 -18.59
CA PRO A 92 11.25 8.78 -19.30
C PRO A 92 10.15 9.85 -19.46
N MET A 93 9.62 10.33 -18.33
CA MET A 93 8.60 11.38 -18.26
C MET A 93 9.18 12.69 -17.75
N GLY A 94 8.51 13.80 -18.11
CA GLY A 94 8.85 15.12 -17.62
C GLY A 94 10.18 15.69 -18.14
N PRO A 95 10.62 16.85 -17.63
CA PRO A 95 11.74 17.61 -18.18
C PRO A 95 13.14 17.08 -17.84
N ALA A 96 13.27 16.06 -16.99
CA ALA A 96 14.55 15.47 -16.56
C ALA A 96 15.58 16.46 -15.99
N VAL A 97 15.13 17.44 -15.20
CA VAL A 97 16.02 18.48 -14.67
C VAL A 97 16.95 17.87 -13.61
N PRO A 98 18.29 17.98 -13.76
CA PRO A 98 19.24 17.55 -12.73
C PRO A 98 18.99 18.25 -11.39
N SER A 99 19.24 17.55 -10.27
CA SER A 99 19.05 18.11 -8.94
C SER A 99 19.96 19.31 -8.64
N ASP A 100 21.13 19.34 -9.28
CA ASP A 100 22.16 20.38 -9.17
C ASP A 100 22.08 21.45 -10.26
N ALA A 101 21.09 21.38 -11.16
CA ALA A 101 20.90 22.37 -12.22
C ALA A 101 20.71 23.78 -11.65
N THR A 102 21.39 24.77 -12.23
CA THR A 102 21.20 26.17 -11.87
C THR A 102 19.76 26.60 -12.16
N PRO A 103 19.25 27.68 -11.54
CA PRO A 103 17.92 28.20 -11.85
C PRO A 103 17.71 28.50 -13.35
N ALA A 104 18.75 28.98 -14.03
CA ALA A 104 18.70 29.27 -15.47
C ALA A 104 18.63 27.97 -16.31
N ASP A 105 19.45 26.98 -16.01
CA ASP A 105 19.43 25.69 -16.72
C ASP A 105 18.10 24.98 -16.50
N ARG A 106 17.59 24.97 -15.26
CA ARG A 106 16.26 24.44 -14.93
C ARG A 106 15.17 25.10 -15.77
N ALA A 107 15.16 26.43 -15.87
CA ALA A 107 14.19 27.15 -16.67
C ALA A 107 14.29 26.80 -18.15
N ALA A 108 15.50 26.70 -18.70
CA ALA A 108 15.73 26.33 -20.09
C ALA A 108 15.24 24.90 -20.40
N LEU A 109 15.58 23.92 -19.56
CA LEU A 109 15.16 22.53 -19.72
C LEU A 109 13.64 22.37 -19.59
N MET A 110 13.02 23.07 -18.63
CA MET A 110 11.56 23.09 -18.49
C MET A 110 10.87 23.72 -19.70
N ALA A 111 11.39 24.84 -20.22
CA ALA A 111 10.83 25.49 -21.40
C ALA A 111 10.96 24.62 -22.66
N ALA A 112 12.10 23.95 -22.83
CA ALA A 112 12.33 23.03 -23.94
C ALA A 112 11.36 21.85 -23.89
N PHE A 113 11.21 21.20 -22.73
CA PHE A 113 10.24 20.14 -22.52
C PHE A 113 8.82 20.62 -22.79
N GLN A 114 8.40 21.74 -22.20
CA GLN A 114 7.03 22.26 -22.35
C GLN A 114 6.70 22.53 -23.82
N SER A 115 7.61 23.17 -24.56
CA SER A 115 7.40 23.45 -25.99
C SER A 115 7.19 22.17 -26.81
N GLN A 116 7.94 21.10 -26.53
CA GLN A 116 7.77 19.83 -27.23
C GLN A 116 6.51 19.10 -26.75
N HIS A 117 6.17 19.20 -25.47
CA HIS A 117 4.98 18.59 -24.90
C HIS A 117 3.70 19.22 -25.45
N ASP A 118 3.69 20.55 -25.61
CA ASP A 118 2.57 21.27 -26.23
C ASP A 118 2.37 20.83 -27.69
N ARG A 119 3.46 20.64 -28.45
CA ARG A 119 3.39 20.09 -29.83
C ARG A 119 2.87 18.65 -29.84
N ALA A 120 3.36 17.80 -28.95
CA ALA A 120 2.93 16.40 -28.84
C ALA A 120 1.46 16.28 -28.43
N THR A 121 0.99 17.19 -27.57
CA THR A 121 -0.42 17.26 -27.18
C THR A 121 -1.29 17.82 -28.31
N ALA A 122 -0.81 18.81 -29.07
CA ALA A 122 -1.57 19.42 -30.15
C ALA A 122 -1.77 18.51 -31.38
N THR A 123 -0.91 17.49 -31.56
CA THR A 123 -1.01 16.57 -32.69
C THR A 123 -1.93 15.37 -32.42
N ASP A 124 -2.16 14.53 -33.43
CA ASP A 124 -2.93 13.29 -33.31
C ASP A 124 -2.06 12.11 -32.84
N ARG A 125 -2.65 10.92 -32.74
CA ARG A 125 -1.95 9.71 -32.30
C ARG A 125 -0.76 9.38 -33.20
N ASP A 126 -0.94 9.45 -34.51
CA ASP A 126 0.11 9.16 -35.49
C ASP A 126 1.22 10.22 -35.46
N GLY A 127 0.86 11.48 -35.24
CA GLY A 127 1.78 12.58 -35.05
C GLY A 127 2.68 12.37 -33.83
N ARG A 128 2.11 12.01 -32.67
CA ARG A 128 2.89 11.65 -31.47
C ARG A 128 3.83 10.48 -31.73
N ALA A 129 3.33 9.45 -32.40
CA ALA A 129 4.12 8.28 -32.76
C ALA A 129 5.33 8.67 -33.65
N LYS A 130 5.12 9.53 -34.65
CA LYS A 130 6.20 10.08 -35.51
C LYS A 130 7.18 10.96 -34.73
N MET A 131 6.69 11.81 -33.82
CA MET A 131 7.56 12.63 -32.97
C MET A 131 8.46 11.76 -32.10
N LEU A 132 7.91 10.68 -31.52
CA LEU A 132 8.69 9.72 -30.73
C LEU A 132 9.77 9.02 -31.59
N ASP A 133 9.41 8.54 -32.79
CA ASP A 133 10.37 7.92 -33.72
C ASP A 133 11.47 8.88 -34.19
N GLN A 134 11.11 10.15 -34.45
CA GLN A 134 12.09 11.17 -34.81
C GLN A 134 13.02 11.48 -33.64
N ALA A 135 12.49 11.63 -32.43
CA ALA A 135 13.29 11.88 -31.24
C ALA A 135 14.28 10.73 -30.99
N ASP A 136 13.84 9.48 -31.13
CA ASP A 136 14.71 8.30 -31.03
C ASP A 136 15.79 8.31 -32.11
N ARG A 137 15.43 8.62 -33.37
CA ARG A 137 16.36 8.65 -34.50
C ARG A 137 17.46 9.71 -34.32
N PHE A 138 17.13 10.86 -33.74
CA PHE A 138 18.06 11.98 -33.59
C PHE A 138 18.68 12.12 -32.19
N GLY A 139 18.27 11.27 -31.23
CA GLY A 139 18.74 11.35 -29.85
C GLY A 139 18.25 12.60 -29.10
N ASP A 140 17.10 13.16 -29.47
CA ASP A 140 16.50 14.31 -28.79
C ASP A 140 15.73 13.84 -27.54
N GLU A 141 16.43 13.83 -26.40
CA GLU A 141 15.87 13.39 -25.12
C GLU A 141 14.62 14.19 -24.72
N HIS A 142 14.62 15.50 -24.93
CA HIS A 142 13.51 16.36 -24.50
C HIS A 142 12.26 16.11 -25.35
N ALA A 143 12.42 15.99 -26.67
CA ALA A 143 11.33 15.61 -27.55
C ALA A 143 10.82 14.19 -27.25
N ARG A 144 11.73 13.24 -26.96
CA ARG A 144 11.36 11.86 -26.61
C ARG A 144 10.52 11.83 -25.34
N ARG A 145 10.99 12.45 -24.26
CA ARG A 145 10.27 12.53 -22.98
C ARG A 145 8.94 13.25 -23.10
N ALA A 146 8.89 14.34 -23.85
CA ALA A 146 7.66 15.08 -24.09
C ALA A 146 6.62 14.26 -24.87
N ALA A 147 7.02 13.61 -25.96
CA ALA A 147 6.14 12.74 -26.74
C ALA A 147 5.67 11.54 -25.91
N PHE A 148 6.58 10.93 -25.14
CA PHE A 148 6.28 9.82 -24.25
C PHE A 148 5.28 10.21 -23.15
N THR A 149 5.49 11.35 -22.46
CA THR A 149 4.53 11.88 -21.47
C THR A 149 3.15 12.10 -22.11
N ALA A 150 3.08 12.76 -23.28
CA ALA A 150 1.80 13.00 -23.94
C ALA A 150 1.07 11.71 -24.36
N ILE A 151 1.81 10.66 -24.76
CA ILE A 151 1.23 9.34 -25.07
C ILE A 151 0.60 8.70 -23.82
N LEU A 152 1.30 8.76 -22.68
CA LEU A 152 0.79 8.22 -21.42
C LEU A 152 -0.41 9.00 -20.89
N ASP A 153 -0.36 10.33 -20.93
CA ASP A 153 -1.45 11.21 -20.48
C ASP A 153 -2.74 10.98 -21.30
N ARG A 154 -2.62 10.59 -22.57
CA ARG A 154 -3.76 10.22 -23.44
C ARG A 154 -4.16 8.75 -23.38
N GLY A 155 -3.46 7.92 -22.62
CA GLY A 155 -3.74 6.49 -22.52
C GLY A 155 -3.46 5.70 -23.80
N GLU A 156 -2.60 6.20 -24.70
CA GLU A 156 -2.33 5.62 -26.01
C GLU A 156 -1.28 4.48 -25.95
N MET A 157 -1.45 3.54 -25.03
CA MET A 157 -0.47 2.48 -24.76
C MET A 157 -0.10 1.63 -25.98
N ASP A 158 -1.07 1.38 -26.85
CA ASP A 158 -0.86 0.69 -28.12
C ASP A 158 0.27 1.30 -28.96
N THR A 159 0.47 2.62 -28.89
CA THR A 159 1.54 3.33 -29.60
C THR A 159 2.92 2.87 -29.11
N LEU A 160 3.05 2.60 -27.81
CA LEU A 160 4.27 2.05 -27.20
C LEU A 160 4.38 0.54 -27.44
N GLN A 161 3.26 -0.20 -27.38
CA GLN A 161 3.22 -1.65 -27.63
C GLN A 161 3.68 -2.00 -29.05
N ASN A 162 3.31 -1.19 -30.04
CA ASN A 162 3.79 -1.33 -31.43
C ASN A 162 5.29 -1.05 -31.60
N ARG A 163 5.98 -0.64 -30.52
CA ARG A 163 7.42 -0.35 -30.45
C ARG A 163 8.06 -1.11 -29.28
N SER A 164 7.58 -2.31 -28.99
CA SER A 164 8.03 -3.14 -27.86
C SER A 164 9.51 -3.54 -27.96
N ASP A 165 10.09 -3.53 -29.16
CA ASP A 165 11.53 -3.69 -29.39
C ASP A 165 12.38 -2.61 -28.69
N ARG A 166 11.83 -1.40 -28.56
CA ARG A 166 12.47 -0.25 -27.90
C ARG A 166 11.95 0.00 -26.49
N TYR A 167 10.66 -0.21 -26.28
CA TYR A 167 9.95 0.19 -25.05
C TYR A 167 9.46 -0.99 -24.21
N GLY A 168 9.84 -2.24 -24.53
CA GLY A 168 9.39 -3.44 -23.81
C GLY A 168 9.60 -3.37 -22.30
N GLY A 169 10.81 -3.04 -21.85
CA GLY A 169 11.08 -2.89 -20.41
C GLY A 169 10.25 -1.78 -19.75
N VAL A 170 9.99 -0.67 -20.46
CA VAL A 170 9.16 0.43 -19.96
C VAL A 170 7.68 0.03 -19.88
N LEU A 171 7.21 -0.77 -20.85
CA LEU A 171 5.85 -1.32 -20.85
C LEU A 171 5.64 -2.26 -19.67
N ASP A 172 6.63 -3.11 -19.36
CA ASP A 172 6.59 -3.99 -18.19
C ASP A 172 6.50 -3.19 -16.89
N GLN A 173 7.30 -2.11 -16.77
CA GLN A 173 7.24 -1.19 -15.62
C GLN A 173 5.88 -0.51 -15.49
N ILE A 174 5.29 -0.01 -16.58
CA ILE A 174 3.97 0.62 -16.57
C ILE A 174 2.88 -0.41 -16.19
N SER A 175 3.00 -1.65 -16.67
CA SER A 175 2.08 -2.73 -16.29
C SER A 175 2.17 -2.99 -14.79
N GLU A 176 3.39 -3.14 -14.25
CA GLU A 176 3.59 -3.34 -12.81
C GLU A 176 3.05 -2.15 -12.00
N MET A 177 3.30 -0.91 -12.42
CA MET A 177 2.75 0.28 -11.76
C MET A 177 1.23 0.30 -11.72
N ARG A 178 0.56 -0.14 -12.80
CA ARG A 178 -0.91 -0.28 -12.82
C ARG A 178 -1.39 -1.37 -11.88
N ASP A 179 -0.68 -2.48 -11.79
CA ASP A 179 -1.01 -3.54 -10.84
C ASP A 179 -0.85 -3.02 -9.40
N LEU A 180 0.24 -2.31 -9.10
CA LEU A 180 0.47 -1.69 -7.79
C LEU A 180 -0.63 -0.69 -7.41
N GLN A 181 -1.09 0.16 -8.35
CA GLN A 181 -2.22 1.07 -8.11
C GLN A 181 -3.53 0.32 -7.82
N ASN A 182 -3.78 -0.79 -8.50
CA ASN A 182 -5.00 -1.60 -8.37
C ASN A 182 -4.90 -2.67 -7.27
N GLU A 183 -4.21 -2.36 -6.18
CA GLU A 183 -3.99 -3.25 -5.04
C GLU A 183 -3.21 -4.55 -5.34
N GLY A 184 -2.28 -4.50 -6.30
CA GLY A 184 -1.51 -5.66 -6.78
C GLY A 184 -2.25 -6.48 -7.84
N GLY A 185 -3.21 -5.86 -8.54
CA GLY A 185 -4.07 -6.52 -9.52
C GLY A 185 -5.18 -7.37 -8.88
N HIS A 186 -5.97 -8.04 -9.73
CA HIS A 186 -7.15 -8.80 -9.29
C HIS A 186 -6.86 -9.90 -8.27
N VAL A 187 -5.75 -10.62 -8.43
CA VAL A 187 -5.39 -11.74 -7.54
C VAL A 187 -4.99 -11.21 -6.17
N ALA A 188 -4.01 -10.30 -6.10
CA ALA A 188 -3.54 -9.77 -4.81
C ALA A 188 -4.64 -9.02 -4.05
N ARG A 189 -5.52 -8.31 -4.76
CA ARG A 189 -6.71 -7.67 -4.18
C ARG A 189 -7.64 -8.67 -3.50
N GLY A 190 -7.89 -9.82 -4.14
CA GLY A 190 -8.71 -10.90 -3.56
C GLY A 190 -8.10 -11.48 -2.29
N PHE A 191 -6.77 -11.66 -2.26
CA PHE A 191 -6.05 -12.06 -1.05
C PHE A 191 -6.12 -10.98 0.03
N ALA A 192 -5.83 -9.73 -0.31
CA ALA A 192 -5.82 -8.63 0.63
C ALA A 192 -7.17 -8.47 1.34
N HIS A 193 -8.26 -8.54 0.58
CA HIS A 193 -9.61 -8.46 1.14
C HIS A 193 -9.95 -9.63 2.08
N LYS A 194 -9.42 -10.83 1.82
CA LYS A 194 -9.64 -12.01 2.69
C LYS A 194 -8.75 -12.00 3.93
N THR A 195 -7.52 -11.51 3.80
CA THR A 195 -6.49 -11.61 4.85
C THR A 195 -6.54 -10.43 5.82
N PHE A 196 -6.71 -9.20 5.32
CA PHE A 196 -6.66 -8.00 6.16
C PHE A 196 -8.04 -7.50 6.61
N ARG A 197 -9.11 -8.21 6.23
CA ARG A 197 -10.44 -7.91 6.76
C ARG A 197 -10.49 -8.28 8.24
N LEU A 198 -10.68 -7.27 9.07
CA LEU A 198 -10.88 -7.46 10.51
C LEU A 198 -12.19 -8.19 10.77
N GLU A 199 -12.12 -9.15 11.69
CA GLU A 199 -13.30 -9.75 12.29
C GLU A 199 -13.94 -8.72 13.24
N PRO A 200 -15.29 -8.69 13.33
CA PRO A 200 -15.96 -7.83 14.30
C PRO A 200 -15.56 -8.23 15.72
N ALA A 201 -15.57 -7.25 16.64
CA ALA A 201 -15.36 -7.52 18.05
C ALA A 201 -16.42 -8.50 18.57
N PRO A 202 -16.08 -9.39 19.52
CA PRO A 202 -17.03 -10.33 20.11
C PRO A 202 -18.21 -9.61 20.77
N ALA A 203 -19.40 -10.21 20.72
CA ALA A 203 -20.62 -9.61 21.28
C ALA A 203 -20.51 -9.37 22.80
N GLU A 204 -19.71 -10.17 23.49
CA GLU A 204 -19.39 -10.04 24.91
C GLU A 204 -18.74 -8.66 25.23
N VAL A 205 -17.92 -8.14 24.31
CA VAL A 205 -17.28 -6.81 24.44
C VAL A 205 -18.34 -5.70 24.42
N ALA A 206 -19.37 -5.83 23.58
CA ALA A 206 -20.45 -4.86 23.51
C ALA A 206 -21.27 -4.78 24.83
N GLN A 207 -21.25 -5.83 25.65
CA GLN A 207 -21.95 -5.89 26.94
C GLN A 207 -21.11 -5.33 28.10
N MET A 208 -19.84 -4.96 27.87
CA MET A 208 -18.92 -4.53 28.93
C MET A 208 -19.46 -3.41 29.83
N PRO A 209 -20.11 -2.35 29.32
CA PRO A 209 -20.67 -1.31 30.19
C PRO A 209 -21.66 -1.87 31.23
N MET A 210 -22.57 -2.75 30.80
CA MET A 210 -23.53 -3.40 31.69
C MET A 210 -22.85 -4.39 32.65
N LEU A 211 -21.85 -5.14 32.16
CA LEU A 211 -21.09 -6.09 32.99
C LEU A 211 -20.27 -5.37 34.08
N ARG A 212 -19.74 -4.17 33.80
CA ARG A 212 -19.06 -3.33 34.79
C ARG A 212 -20.01 -2.90 35.91
N GLU A 213 -21.19 -2.40 35.57
CA GLU A 213 -22.20 -2.01 36.56
C GLU A 213 -22.67 -3.20 37.42
N ALA A 214 -22.92 -4.35 36.79
CA ALA A 214 -23.31 -5.57 37.49
C ALA A 214 -22.19 -6.09 38.42
N ALA A 215 -20.93 -6.02 37.98
CA ALA A 215 -19.77 -6.38 38.79
C ALA A 215 -19.59 -5.44 39.98
N GLU A 216 -19.75 -4.14 39.80
CA GLU A 216 -19.72 -3.14 40.88
C GLU A 216 -20.80 -3.41 41.92
N THR A 217 -22.04 -3.67 41.47
CA THR A 217 -23.16 -4.01 42.34
C THR A 217 -22.87 -5.28 43.14
N GLN A 218 -22.34 -6.31 42.47
CA GLN A 218 -21.93 -7.56 43.11
C GLN A 218 -20.85 -7.31 44.18
N MET A 219 -19.81 -6.53 43.87
CA MET A 219 -18.75 -6.17 44.82
C MET A 219 -19.28 -5.39 46.03
N GLN A 220 -20.20 -4.44 45.83
CA GLN A 220 -20.84 -3.70 46.92
C GLN A 220 -21.64 -4.64 47.84
N SER A 221 -22.39 -5.58 47.27
CA SER A 221 -23.14 -6.57 48.06
C SER A 221 -22.22 -7.44 48.93
N TRP A 222 -21.08 -7.87 48.38
CA TRP A 222 -20.10 -8.67 49.13
C TRP A 222 -19.48 -7.91 50.30
N ARG A 223 -19.16 -6.63 50.09
CA ARG A 223 -18.66 -5.75 51.16
C ARG A 223 -19.68 -5.57 52.29
N GLN A 224 -20.96 -5.40 51.96
CA GLN A 224 -22.04 -5.26 52.97
C GLN A 224 -22.22 -6.53 53.81
N HIS A 225 -21.99 -7.71 53.24
CA HIS A 225 -22.11 -9.00 53.94
C HIS A 225 -20.82 -9.44 54.65
N GLY A 226 -19.81 -8.56 54.76
CA GLY A 226 -18.58 -8.83 55.50
C GLY A 226 -17.60 -9.77 54.80
N TYR A 227 -17.81 -10.10 53.53
CA TYR A 227 -16.82 -10.81 52.74
C TYR A 227 -15.66 -9.86 52.43
N ARG A 228 -14.42 -10.28 52.73
CA ARG A 228 -13.22 -9.60 52.20
C ARG A 228 -13.15 -9.88 50.70
N VAL A 229 -13.47 -8.86 49.90
CA VAL A 229 -13.30 -8.82 48.44
C VAL A 229 -11.83 -8.62 48.11
#